data_AF-A0A975NH61-F1
#
_entry.id   AF-A0A975NH61-F1
#
_cell.length_a   1.000
_cell.length_b   1.000
_cell.length_c   1.000
_cell.angle_alpha   90.00
_cell.angle_beta   90.00
_cell.angle_gamma   90.00
#
_symmetry.space_group_name_H-M   'P 1'
#
loop_
_entity.id
_entity.type
_entity.pdbx_description
1 polymer ?
#
loop_
_entity_poly.entity_id
_entity_poly.type
_entity_poly.pdbx_seq_one_letter_code
_entity_poly.pdbx_strand_id
1 'polypeptide(L)' 'MATSNSASLSSPAASRDGQASALAEIRDFWHQFFARAFNPYRPELHYMRGPGPACRAKQKASSHRHSS' A
#
# COMPACT_ATOMS: atom_id res chain seq x y z
N MET A 1 8.13 -3.56 60.92
CA MET A 1 7.59 -4.80 60.30
C MET A 1 6.62 -4.37 59.20
N ALA A 2 7.01 -4.44 57.92
CA ALA A 2 6.15 -4.06 56.80
C ALA A 2 5.79 -5.32 56.01
N THR A 3 4.50 -5.65 55.92
CA THR A 3 3.99 -6.80 55.16
C THR A 3 3.66 -6.36 53.75
N SER A 4 4.40 -6.87 52.77
CA SER A 4 4.12 -6.72 51.34
C SER A 4 2.96 -7.64 50.93
N ASN A 5 1.76 -7.08 50.82
CA ASN A 5 0.58 -7.80 50.33
C ASN A 5 0.71 -7.99 48.81
N SER A 6 1.11 -9.20 48.38
CA SER A 6 1.12 -9.58 46.98
C SER A 6 -0.30 -9.92 46.52
N ALA A 7 -1.02 -8.93 46.01
CA ALA A 7 -2.28 -9.18 45.31
C ALA A 7 -1.97 -9.71 43.91
N SER A 8 -2.35 -10.97 43.64
CA SER A 8 -2.32 -11.54 42.30
C SER A 8 -3.26 -10.75 41.40
N LEU A 9 -2.72 -10.12 40.36
CA LEU A 9 -3.48 -9.42 39.34
C LEU A 9 -4.28 -10.48 38.54
N SER A 10 -5.54 -10.66 38.91
CA SER A 10 -6.49 -11.45 38.14
C SER A 10 -6.57 -10.88 36.73
N SER A 11 -6.24 -11.69 35.73
CA SER A 11 -6.18 -11.30 34.33
C SER A 11 -7.61 -11.05 33.81
N PRO A 12 -7.95 -9.84 33.33
CA PRO A 12 -9.31 -9.55 32.89
C PRO A 12 -9.53 -10.17 31.50
N ALA A 13 -10.00 -11.42 31.49
CA ALA A 13 -10.33 -12.13 30.25
C ALA A 13 -11.47 -11.46 29.47
N ALA A 14 -12.41 -10.78 30.16
CA ALA A 14 -13.55 -10.11 29.53
C ALA A 14 -13.20 -8.76 28.86
N SER A 15 -12.09 -8.12 29.23
CA SER A 15 -11.67 -6.85 28.63
C SER A 15 -10.84 -7.05 27.36
N ARG A 16 -10.37 -8.27 27.09
CA ARG A 16 -9.56 -8.60 25.92
C ARG A 16 -10.36 -8.61 24.62
N ASP A 17 -11.63 -9.00 24.64
CA ASP A 17 -12.42 -9.11 23.40
C ASP A 17 -12.74 -7.72 22.80
N GLY A 18 -13.14 -6.77 23.64
CA GLY A 18 -13.36 -5.38 23.22
C GLY A 18 -12.06 -4.66 22.84
N GLN A 19 -10.97 -4.92 23.58
CA GLN A 19 -9.65 -4.35 23.27
C GLN A 19 -9.06 -4.96 21.99
N ALA A 20 -9.26 -6.26 21.75
CA ALA A 20 -8.85 -6.94 20.53
C ALA A 20 -9.61 -6.42 19.30
N SER A 21 -10.90 -6.11 19.43
CA SER A 21 -11.69 -5.48 18.37
C SER A 21 -11.17 -4.07 18.04
N ALA A 22 -10.92 -3.23 19.04
CA ALA A 22 -10.39 -1.88 18.82
C ALA A 22 -8.98 -1.90 18.18
N LEU A 23 -8.11 -2.82 18.61
CA LEU A 23 -6.79 -3.00 18.01
C LEU A 23 -6.87 -3.56 16.58
N ALA A 24 -7.86 -4.41 16.27
CA ALA A 24 -8.10 -4.89 14.92
C ALA A 24 -8.49 -3.74 13.98
N GLU A 25 -9.40 -2.86 14.40
CA GLU A 25 -9.80 -1.69 13.62
C GLU A 25 -8.62 -0.73 13.38
N ILE A 26 -7.83 -0.45 14.42
CA ILE A 26 -6.62 0.38 14.30
C ILE A 26 -5.63 -0.27 13.31
N ARG A 27 -5.43 -1.59 13.39
CA ARG A 27 -4.54 -2.31 12.48
C ARG A 27 -5.00 -2.21 11.03
N ASP A 28 -6.29 -2.37 10.78
CA ASP A 28 -6.85 -2.33 9.43
C ASP A 28 -6.75 -0.91 8.83
N PHE A 29 -6.96 0.12 9.66
CA PHE A 29 -6.70 1.51 9.28
C PHE A 29 -5.24 1.73 8.88
N TRP A 30 -4.29 1.29 9.70
CA TRP A 30 -2.86 1.42 9.39
C TRP A 30 -2.50 0.65 8.12
N HIS A 31 -3.01 -0.56 7.94
CA HIS A 31 -2.77 -1.37 6.75
C HIS A 31 -3.24 -0.64 5.47
N GLN A 32 -4.44 -0.06 5.50
CA GLN A 32 -4.96 0.71 4.37
C GLN A 32 -4.17 2.00 4.13
N PHE A 33 -3.75 2.68 5.21
CA PHE A 33 -2.90 3.86 5.14
C PHE A 33 -1.56 3.55 4.48
N PHE A 34 -0.85 2.51 4.93
CA PHE A 34 0.43 2.11 4.34
C PHE A 34 0.28 1.68 2.87
N ALA A 35 -0.75 0.92 2.54
CA ALA A 35 -1.04 0.50 1.17
C ALA A 35 -1.33 1.67 0.22
N ARG A 36 -1.83 2.80 0.75
CA ARG A 36 -2.12 4.01 -0.04
C ARG A 36 -0.94 4.98 -0.07
N ALA A 37 -0.31 5.22 1.08
CA ALA A 37 0.80 6.14 1.25
C ALA A 37 2.09 5.63 0.60
N PHE A 38 2.33 4.32 0.70
CA PHE A 38 3.47 3.65 0.09
C PHE A 38 3.04 2.79 -1.10
N ASN A 39 1.88 3.06 -1.72
CA ASN A 39 1.62 2.52 -3.03
C ASN A 39 2.69 3.11 -3.95
N PRO A 40 3.68 2.33 -4.39
CA PRO A 40 4.68 2.87 -5.29
C PRO A 40 3.89 3.33 -6.50
N TYR A 41 4.03 4.62 -6.86
CA TYR A 41 3.67 5.04 -8.20
C TYR A 41 4.26 3.97 -9.11
N ARG A 42 3.39 3.22 -9.79
CA ARG A 42 3.74 2.14 -10.73
C ARG A 42 3.77 2.79 -12.10
N PRO A 43 4.85 3.50 -12.45
CA PRO A 43 4.96 4.15 -13.74
C PRO A 43 4.92 3.10 -14.88
N GLU A 44 5.08 1.81 -14.55
CA GLU A 44 4.86 0.63 -15.42
C GLU A 44 3.48 0.58 -16.10
N LEU A 45 2.44 1.18 -15.51
CA LEU A 45 1.15 1.35 -16.18
C LEU A 45 1.08 2.59 -17.08
N HIS A 46 2.00 3.53 -16.89
CA HIS A 46 1.96 4.86 -17.51
C HIS A 46 2.96 5.03 -18.66
N TYR A 47 3.96 4.14 -18.79
CA TYR A 47 4.89 4.12 -19.93
C TYR A 47 4.75 2.89 -20.84
N MET A 48 3.72 2.07 -20.65
CA MET A 48 3.41 0.96 -21.58
C MET A 48 2.36 1.34 -22.63
N ARG A 49 2.14 2.63 -22.87
CA ARG A 49 1.67 3.10 -24.18
C ARG A 49 2.90 3.55 -24.96
N GLY A 50 3.50 2.59 -25.66
CA GLY A 50 4.54 2.87 -26.64
C GLY A 50 4.11 3.95 -27.63
N PRO A 51 5.05 4.47 -28.46
CA PRO A 51 4.79 5.56 -29.39
C PRO A 51 3.44 5.39 -30.10
N GLY A 52 2.50 6.30 -29.83
CA GLY A 52 1.15 6.22 -30.38
C GLY A 52 1.16 6.22 -31.91
N PRO A 53 0.01 6.00 -32.57
CA PRO A 53 -0.09 5.94 -34.04
C PRO A 53 0.58 7.11 -34.76
N ALA A 54 0.58 8.30 -34.15
CA ALA A 54 1.26 9.49 -34.64
C ALA A 54 2.78 9.33 -34.80
N CYS A 55 3.44 8.53 -33.97
CA CYS A 55 4.87 8.26 -34.08
C CYS A 55 5.18 7.23 -35.19
N ARG A 56 4.31 6.24 -35.42
CA ARG A 56 4.46 5.33 -36.58
C ARG A 56 4.33 6.06 -37.92
N ALA A 57 3.45 7.05 -38.01
CA ALA A 57 3.30 7.85 -39.23
C ALA A 57 4.59 8.61 -39.58
N LYS A 58 5.29 9.16 -38.58
CA LYS A 58 6.58 9.84 -38.77
C LYS A 58 7.66 8.87 -39.28
N GLN A 59 7.73 7.67 -38.72
CA GLN A 59 8.70 6.64 -39.15
C GLN A 59 8.45 6.16 -40.58
N LYS A 60 7.19 6.01 -40.98
CA LYS A 60 6.82 5.69 -42.38
C LYS A 60 7.22 6.82 -43.33
N ALA A 61 7.00 8.08 -42.94
CA ALA A 61 7.36 9.23 -43.74
C ALA A 61 8.88 9.40 -43.89
N SER A 62 9.66 9.12 -42.84
CA SER A 62 11.13 9.13 -42.93
C SER A 62 11.68 7.92 -43.68
N SER A 63 11.06 6.74 -43.56
CA SER A 63 11.48 5.54 -44.30
C SER A 63 11.20 5.64 -45.80
N HIS A 64 10.11 6.30 -46.22
CA HIS A 64 9.80 6.47 -47.65
C HIS A 64 10.74 7.48 -48.35
N ARG A 65 11.31 8.44 -47.60
CA ARG A 65 12.26 9.42 -48.14
C ARG A 65 13.67 8.89 -48.37
N HIS A 66 14.05 7.79 -47.71
CA HIS A 66 15.38 7.18 -47.81
C HIS A 66 15.47 6.06 -48.87
N SER A 67 14.35 5.75 -49.53
CA SER A 67 14.22 4.69 -50.55
C SER A 67 14.15 5.28 -51.97
N SER A 68 14.61 6.52 -52.17
CA SER A 68 14.67 7.19 -53.48
C SER A 68 16.08 7.63 -53.79
#